data_AF-A0A1Q4HR45-F1
#
_entry.id   AF-A0A1Q4HR45-F1
#
_cell.length_a   1.000
_cell.length_b   1.000
_cell.length_c   1.000
_cell.angle_alpha   90.00
_cell.angle_beta   90.00
_cell.angle_gamma   90.00
#
_symmetry.space_group_name_H-M   'P 1'
#
loop_
_entity.id
_entity.type
_entity.pdbx_description
1 polymer ?
#
loop_
_entity_poly.entity_id
_entity_poly.type
_entity_poly.pdbx_seq_one_letter_code
_entity_poly.pdbx_strand_id
1 'polypeptide(L)'
;MPADIFDDQRRAWIAAHAGIFVFQKRRAELLAKKIRARTRSHVGARPDPHDDVVALPLPMRSATSASGSFEVALVLTCAAIAPLGWLAGKLAYGLIVTLIPERLRAYPIPALLWGAALAALPLPFYNPSPSLWGELIIPWLLTQLPATLLTAAVCGVLEGWLAVEGSSDWWPLTPQAVEVDDDLILGPTLPITTVLDPLPEPGSARRIPPSLHARRRTPPPIHWVPILGGTAVIAAISIWCLICAISVLFGSTNQHLDTVSSRSTSMQLFAN
;
A
#
# COMPACT_ATOMS: atom_id res chain seq x y z
N MET A 1 -15.12 -11.24 11.69
CA MET A 1 -14.90 -12.24 10.60
C MET A 1 -13.50 -12.02 10.04
N PRO A 2 -12.70 -13.04 9.74
CA PRO A 2 -11.31 -12.83 9.34
C PRO A 2 -11.16 -12.35 7.88
N ALA A 3 -10.06 -11.65 7.56
CA ALA A 3 -9.71 -11.13 6.22
C ALA A 3 -9.66 -12.22 5.10
N ASP A 4 -9.62 -13.47 5.54
CA ASP A 4 -9.69 -14.74 4.85
C ASP A 4 -10.76 -14.86 3.75
N ILE A 5 -11.84 -14.08 3.82
CA ILE A 5 -12.95 -14.08 2.84
C ILE A 5 -12.49 -13.58 1.46
N PHE A 6 -11.51 -12.68 1.43
CA PHE A 6 -11.03 -12.08 0.18
C PHE A 6 -9.85 -12.83 -0.45
N ASP A 7 -9.35 -13.88 0.20
CA ASP A 7 -8.16 -14.60 -0.23
C ASP A 7 -8.32 -15.17 -1.65
N ASP A 8 -9.48 -15.72 -2.01
CA ASP A 8 -9.72 -16.25 -3.36
C ASP A 8 -9.60 -15.19 -4.46
N GLN A 9 -10.18 -14.00 -4.23
CA GLN A 9 -10.13 -12.88 -5.17
C GLN A 9 -8.70 -12.33 -5.28
N ARG A 10 -8.02 -12.17 -4.14
CA ARG A 10 -6.63 -11.73 -4.08
C ARG A 10 -5.71 -12.71 -4.80
N ARG A 11 -5.92 -14.02 -4.64
CA ARG A 11 -5.17 -15.06 -5.34
C ARG A 11 -5.30 -14.93 -6.85
N ALA A 12 -6.54 -14.84 -7.34
CA ALA A 12 -6.84 -14.76 -8.75
C ALA A 12 -6.19 -13.52 -9.39
N TRP A 13 -6.22 -12.40 -8.67
CA TRP A 13 -5.56 -11.17 -9.10
C TRP A 13 -4.04 -11.30 -9.17
N ILE A 14 -3.40 -11.80 -8.11
CA ILE A 14 -1.94 -11.95 -8.06
C ILE A 14 -1.50 -12.92 -9.16
N ALA A 15 -2.22 -14.02 -9.36
CA ALA A 15 -1.91 -14.98 -10.42
C ALA A 15 -2.02 -14.35 -11.82
N ALA A 16 -3.04 -13.52 -12.07
CA ALA A 16 -3.22 -12.81 -13.33
C ALA A 16 -2.18 -11.70 -13.58
N HIS A 17 -1.69 -11.04 -12.52
CA HIS A 17 -0.82 -9.86 -12.62
C HIS A 17 0.64 -10.12 -12.16
N ALA A 18 1.02 -11.37 -11.89
CA ALA A 18 2.38 -11.69 -11.46
C ALA A 18 3.44 -11.40 -12.54
N GLY A 19 3.08 -11.51 -13.82
CA GLY A 19 3.97 -11.25 -14.95
C GLY A 19 5.28 -12.05 -14.87
N ILE A 20 6.40 -11.34 -15.03
CA ILE A 20 7.76 -11.86 -14.92
C ILE A 20 8.25 -12.02 -13.46
N PHE A 21 7.51 -11.50 -12.48
CA PHE A 21 7.92 -11.50 -11.09
C PHE A 21 7.58 -12.82 -10.39
N VAL A 22 8.60 -13.62 -10.13
CA VAL A 22 8.48 -14.91 -9.44
C VAL A 22 8.11 -14.72 -7.98
N PHE A 23 8.52 -13.63 -7.32
CA PHE A 23 8.07 -13.36 -5.95
C PHE A 23 6.54 -13.22 -5.86
N GLN A 24 5.89 -12.69 -6.90
CA GLN A 24 4.43 -12.62 -6.97
C GLN A 24 3.80 -13.98 -7.26
N LYS A 25 4.39 -14.79 -8.14
CA LYS A 25 3.96 -16.17 -8.37
C LYS A 25 4.01 -16.99 -7.08
N ARG A 26 5.15 -16.92 -6.38
CA ARG A 26 5.34 -17.53 -5.06
C ARG A 26 4.29 -17.08 -4.05
N ARG A 27 3.96 -15.78 -4.01
CA ARG A 27 2.92 -15.25 -3.11
C ARG A 27 1.55 -15.84 -3.44
N ALA A 28 1.17 -15.93 -4.71
CA ALA A 28 -0.07 -16.58 -5.13
C ALA A 28 -0.10 -18.06 -4.75
N GLU A 29 1.01 -18.79 -4.89
CA GLU A 29 1.15 -20.20 -4.51
C GLU A 29 1.03 -20.41 -2.99
N LEU A 30 1.69 -19.58 -2.17
CA LEU A 30 1.55 -19.61 -0.71
C LEU A 30 0.11 -19.37 -0.28
N LEU A 31 -0.56 -18.43 -0.95
CA LEU A 31 -1.95 -18.10 -0.65
C LEU A 31 -2.88 -19.22 -1.12
N ALA A 32 -2.63 -19.84 -2.28
CA ALA A 32 -3.32 -21.05 -2.75
C ALA A 32 -3.19 -22.21 -1.76
N LYS A 33 -1.99 -22.40 -1.19
CA LYS A 33 -1.74 -23.42 -0.17
C LYS A 33 -2.55 -23.17 1.10
N LYS A 34 -2.62 -21.92 1.57
CA LYS A 34 -3.45 -21.54 2.73
C LYS A 34 -4.94 -21.81 2.49
N ILE A 35 -5.47 -21.40 1.33
CA ILE A 35 -6.88 -21.62 0.96
C ILE A 35 -7.17 -23.13 0.91
N ARG A 36 -6.33 -23.91 0.21
CA ARG A 36 -6.50 -25.37 0.13
C ARG A 36 -6.41 -26.03 1.51
N ALA A 37 -5.50 -25.60 2.37
CA ALA A 37 -5.40 -26.11 3.75
C ALA A 37 -6.68 -25.84 4.55
N ARG A 38 -7.29 -24.66 4.39
CA ARG A 38 -8.58 -24.30 5.01
C ARG A 38 -9.74 -25.13 4.46
N THR A 39 -9.82 -25.31 3.14
CA THR A 39 -10.84 -26.16 2.52
C THR A 39 -10.68 -27.61 2.98
N ARG A 40 -9.44 -28.11 3.06
CA ARG A 40 -9.14 -29.45 3.58
C ARG A 40 -9.56 -29.62 5.04
N SER A 41 -9.29 -28.65 5.91
CA SER A 41 -9.74 -28.72 7.30
C SER A 41 -11.26 -28.73 7.45
N HIS A 42 -11.98 -28.09 6.53
CA HIS A 42 -13.45 -28.10 6.52
C HIS A 42 -14.04 -29.41 5.99
N VAL A 43 -13.40 -30.04 5.00
CA VAL A 43 -13.90 -31.26 4.34
C VAL A 43 -13.31 -32.54 4.95
N GLY A 44 -12.30 -32.43 5.81
CA GLY A 44 -11.62 -33.59 6.41
C GLY A 44 -10.68 -34.32 5.44
N ALA A 45 -10.27 -33.68 4.34
CA ALA A 45 -9.42 -34.30 3.33
C ALA A 45 -7.94 -34.31 3.73
N ARG A 46 -7.22 -35.40 3.42
CA ARG A 46 -5.79 -35.54 3.71
C ARG A 46 -4.95 -34.60 2.83
N PRO A 47 -3.87 -33.98 3.36
CA PRO A 47 -2.94 -33.20 2.55
C PRO A 47 -2.21 -34.07 1.52
N ASP A 48 -2.18 -33.65 0.26
CA ASP A 48 -1.29 -34.20 -0.76
C ASP A 48 0.05 -33.42 -0.74
N PRO A 49 1.20 -34.09 -0.52
CA PRO A 49 2.52 -33.45 -0.57
C PRO A 49 2.87 -32.80 -1.90
N HIS A 50 2.36 -33.31 -3.03
CA HIS A 50 2.72 -32.83 -4.37
C HIS A 50 2.06 -31.51 -4.73
N ASP A 51 0.86 -31.26 -4.20
CA ASP A 51 0.07 -30.07 -4.47
C ASP A 51 0.59 -28.81 -3.74
N ASP A 52 1.41 -28.98 -2.73
CA ASP A 52 1.83 -27.92 -1.79
C ASP A 52 3.27 -27.43 -2.02
N VAL A 53 3.83 -27.73 -3.21
CA VAL A 53 5.14 -27.24 -3.68
C VAL A 53 5.02 -25.77 -4.07
N VAL A 54 5.91 -24.95 -3.52
CA VAL A 54 5.93 -23.50 -3.70
C VAL A 54 7.31 -23.09 -4.17
N ALA A 55 7.39 -22.09 -5.05
CA ALA A 55 8.64 -21.52 -5.51
C ALA A 55 9.54 -21.08 -4.34
N LEU A 56 10.86 -21.20 -4.53
CA LEU A 56 11.83 -20.87 -3.50
C LEU A 56 11.81 -19.37 -3.15
N PRO A 57 12.04 -19.01 -1.87
CA PRO A 57 12.16 -17.61 -1.47
C PRO A 57 13.38 -16.95 -2.14
N LEU A 58 13.31 -15.62 -2.28
CA LEU A 58 14.38 -14.79 -2.86
C LEU A 58 15.80 -15.15 -2.40
N PRO A 59 16.12 -15.26 -1.09
CA PRO A 59 17.47 -15.58 -0.64
C PRO A 59 17.94 -17.01 -0.97
N MET A 60 17.03 -17.94 -1.22
CA MET A 60 17.35 -19.34 -1.53
C MET A 60 17.28 -19.64 -3.03
N ARG A 61 16.92 -18.65 -3.85
CA ARG A 61 16.84 -18.79 -5.30
C ARG A 61 18.18 -18.41 -5.92
N SER A 62 18.66 -19.21 -6.87
CA SER A 62 19.83 -18.86 -7.66
C SER A 62 19.56 -17.55 -8.44
N ALA A 63 20.42 -16.55 -8.26
CA ALA A 63 20.34 -15.25 -8.93
C ALA A 63 20.78 -15.30 -10.41
N THR A 64 20.99 -16.51 -10.95
CA THR A 64 21.48 -16.76 -12.33
C THR A 64 20.43 -16.47 -13.40
N SER A 65 19.14 -16.43 -13.05
CA SER A 65 18.09 -15.98 -13.96
C SER A 65 17.96 -14.47 -13.94
N ALA A 66 17.85 -13.84 -15.12
CA ALA A 66 17.75 -12.39 -15.28
C ALA A 66 16.58 -11.76 -14.49
N SER A 67 15.45 -12.46 -14.39
CA SER A 67 14.32 -12.00 -13.56
C SER A 67 14.67 -12.00 -12.07
N GLY A 68 15.55 -12.90 -11.64
CA GLY A 68 15.96 -12.99 -10.25
C GLY A 68 16.93 -11.91 -9.83
N SER A 69 17.89 -11.55 -10.68
CA SER A 69 18.78 -10.42 -10.42
C SER A 69 18.00 -9.10 -10.37
N PHE A 70 17.00 -8.93 -11.25
CA PHE A 70 16.15 -7.73 -11.28
C PHE A 70 15.33 -7.57 -9.99
N GLU A 71 14.75 -8.65 -9.46
CA GLU A 71 14.01 -8.61 -8.19
C GLU A 71 14.91 -8.26 -7.00
N VAL A 72 16.13 -8.79 -6.96
CA VAL A 72 17.11 -8.47 -5.91
C VAL A 72 17.55 -7.01 -6.01
N ALA A 73 17.86 -6.53 -7.21
CA ALA A 73 18.23 -5.13 -7.44
C ALA A 73 17.10 -4.19 -7.02
N LEU A 74 15.84 -4.51 -7.34
CA LEU A 74 14.68 -3.72 -6.95
C LEU A 74 14.56 -3.64 -5.41
N VAL A 75 14.65 -4.78 -4.72
CA VAL A 75 14.54 -4.83 -3.25
C VAL A 75 15.70 -4.07 -2.59
N LEU A 76 16.92 -4.23 -3.07
CA LEU A 76 18.08 -3.50 -2.55
C LEU A 76 17.97 -1.99 -2.79
N THR A 77 17.50 -1.58 -3.96
CA THR A 77 17.27 -0.16 -4.29
C THR A 77 16.23 0.45 -3.36
N CYS A 78 15.10 -0.23 -3.14
CA CYS A 78 14.09 0.25 -2.21
C CYS A 78 14.61 0.30 -0.77
N ALA A 79 15.39 -0.70 -0.35
CA ALA A 79 16.00 -0.74 0.98
C ALA A 79 17.04 0.38 1.19
N ALA A 80 17.78 0.76 0.14
CA ALA A 80 18.76 1.83 0.19
C ALA A 80 18.11 3.23 0.24
N ILE A 81 17.05 3.45 -0.54
CA ILE A 81 16.39 4.77 -0.64
C ILE A 81 15.64 5.13 0.64
N ALA A 82 14.84 4.20 1.19
CA ALA A 82 13.97 4.49 2.32
C ALA A 82 13.87 3.29 3.28
N PRO A 83 14.92 2.98 4.07
CA PRO A 83 14.90 1.84 4.97
C PRO A 83 13.82 1.97 6.05
N LEU A 84 13.67 3.18 6.62
CA LEU A 84 12.65 3.48 7.62
C LEU A 84 11.26 3.53 6.99
N GLY A 85 11.13 4.21 5.85
CA GLY A 85 9.91 4.30 5.06
C GLY A 85 9.34 2.92 4.72
N TRP A 86 10.21 2.01 4.27
CA TRP A 86 9.84 0.65 3.88
C TRP A 86 9.34 -0.18 5.08
N LEU A 87 10.08 -0.16 6.19
CA LEU A 87 9.71 -0.90 7.41
C LEU A 87 8.40 -0.38 7.99
N ALA A 88 8.29 0.94 8.17
CA ALA A 88 7.09 1.56 8.70
C ALA A 88 5.89 1.39 7.76
N GLY A 89 6.08 1.39 6.43
CA GLY A 89 5.03 1.08 5.47
C GLY A 89 4.51 -0.36 5.57
N LYS A 90 5.39 -1.34 5.81
CA LYS A 90 4.98 -2.74 6.08
C LYS A 90 4.20 -2.88 7.39
N LEU A 91 4.62 -2.15 8.44
CA LEU A 91 3.90 -2.12 9.70
C LEU A 91 2.52 -1.48 9.53
N ALA A 92 2.45 -0.34 8.83
CA ALA A 92 1.18 0.33 8.51
C ALA A 92 0.26 -0.59 7.70
N TYR A 93 0.78 -1.32 6.71
CA TYR A 93 0.03 -2.35 5.99
C TYR A 93 -0.56 -3.40 6.95
N GLY A 94 0.25 -3.97 7.84
CA GLY A 94 -0.20 -4.95 8.83
C GLY A 94 -1.30 -4.40 9.74
N LEU A 95 -1.14 -3.19 10.27
CA LEU A 95 -2.14 -2.53 11.11
C LEU A 95 -3.45 -2.30 10.36
N ILE A 96 -3.40 -1.81 9.13
CA ILE A 96 -4.61 -1.57 8.31
C ILE A 96 -5.34 -2.90 8.03
N VAL A 97 -4.62 -3.99 7.76
CA VAL A 97 -5.25 -5.30 7.55
C VAL A 97 -5.95 -5.80 8.82
N THR A 98 -5.43 -5.52 10.02
CA THR A 98 -6.13 -5.89 11.28
C THR A 98 -7.45 -5.13 11.49
N LEU A 99 -7.61 -3.95 10.86
CA LEU A 99 -8.86 -3.19 10.90
C LEU A 99 -9.94 -3.75 9.97
N ILE A 100 -9.57 -4.64 9.05
CA ILE A 100 -10.48 -5.30 8.12
C ILE A 100 -10.97 -6.61 8.76
N PRO A 101 -12.28 -6.91 8.79
CA PRO A 101 -13.40 -6.19 8.18
C PRO A 101 -14.19 -5.28 9.14
N GLU A 102 -13.77 -5.19 10.41
CA GLU A 102 -14.59 -4.59 11.47
C GLU A 102 -14.78 -3.08 11.29
N ARG A 103 -13.74 -2.38 10.82
CA ARG A 103 -13.73 -0.93 10.60
C ARG A 103 -13.73 -0.57 9.12
N LEU A 104 -12.97 -1.33 8.33
CA LEU A 104 -12.79 -1.11 6.90
C LEU A 104 -13.35 -2.30 6.11
N ARG A 105 -14.10 -2.01 5.05
CA ARG A 105 -14.64 -3.04 4.12
C ARG A 105 -13.54 -3.60 3.20
N ALA A 106 -12.57 -2.77 2.84
CA ALA A 106 -11.47 -3.10 1.94
C ALA A 106 -10.23 -2.25 2.27
N TYR A 107 -9.09 -2.53 1.61
CA TYR A 107 -7.85 -1.78 1.82
C TYR A 107 -7.89 -0.42 1.08
N PRO A 108 -7.64 0.72 1.76
CA PRO A 108 -7.78 2.05 1.17
C PRO A 108 -6.56 2.47 0.32
N ILE A 109 -6.46 1.97 -0.91
CA ILE A 109 -5.31 2.27 -1.79
C ILE A 109 -5.26 3.76 -2.17
N PRO A 110 -6.36 4.40 -2.63
CA PRO A 110 -6.31 5.80 -3.05
C PRO A 110 -5.99 6.77 -1.90
N ALA A 111 -6.55 6.58 -0.70
CA ALA A 111 -6.22 7.45 0.42
C ALA A 111 -4.76 7.35 0.83
N LEU A 112 -4.11 6.18 0.72
CA LEU A 112 -2.69 6.06 0.99
C LEU A 112 -1.83 6.75 -0.08
N LEU A 113 -2.22 6.65 -1.36
CA LEU A 113 -1.55 7.37 -2.45
C LEU A 113 -1.68 8.89 -2.28
N TRP A 114 -2.89 9.38 -2.06
CA TRP A 114 -3.09 10.82 -1.86
C TRP A 114 -2.51 11.33 -0.54
N GLY A 115 -2.54 10.52 0.51
CA GLY A 115 -1.83 10.80 1.75
C GLY A 115 -0.31 10.92 1.54
N ALA A 116 0.28 10.04 0.73
CA ALA A 116 1.68 10.14 0.34
C ALA A 116 1.96 11.41 -0.47
N ALA A 117 1.08 11.77 -1.41
CA ALA A 117 1.20 13.01 -2.19
C ALA A 117 1.16 14.26 -1.29
N LEU A 118 0.21 14.32 -0.35
CA LEU A 118 0.10 15.41 0.62
C LEU A 118 1.30 15.47 1.56
N ALA A 119 1.79 14.33 2.02
CA ALA A 119 2.99 14.25 2.86
C ALA A 119 4.28 14.64 2.10
N ALA A 120 4.32 14.47 0.78
CA ALA A 120 5.43 14.89 -0.07
C ALA A 120 5.39 16.37 -0.46
N LEU A 121 4.22 17.02 -0.33
CA LEU A 121 3.99 18.42 -0.72
C LEU A 121 4.95 19.43 -0.07
N PRO A 122 5.41 19.28 1.19
CA PRO A 122 6.36 20.22 1.78
C PRO A 122 7.77 20.16 1.19
N LEU A 123 8.16 19.06 0.54
CA LEU A 123 9.54 18.83 0.08
C LEU A 123 10.04 19.88 -0.93
N PRO A 124 9.25 20.29 -1.95
CA PRO A 124 9.69 21.33 -2.90
C PRO A 124 9.83 22.72 -2.29
N PHE A 125 9.18 22.99 -1.15
CA PHE A 125 9.23 24.28 -0.46
C PHE A 125 10.29 24.32 0.65
N TYR A 126 11.02 23.23 0.86
CA TYR A 126 12.06 23.15 1.87
C TYR A 126 13.32 23.90 1.42
N ASN A 127 13.68 24.97 2.14
CA ASN A 127 14.93 25.69 1.94
C ASN A 127 16.04 25.07 2.81
N PRO A 128 17.07 24.44 2.22
CA PRO A 128 18.15 23.83 3.00
C PRO A 128 18.98 24.92 3.70
N SER A 129 19.18 24.75 5.00
CA SER A 129 20.15 25.53 5.76
C SER A 129 21.58 25.07 5.41
N PRO A 130 22.60 25.94 5.42
CA PRO A 130 24.00 25.59 5.10
C PRO A 130 24.70 24.69 6.15
N SER A 131 23.94 23.92 6.92
CA SER A 131 24.43 22.95 7.88
C SER A 131 24.21 21.53 7.34
N LEU A 132 25.13 20.59 7.64
CA LEU A 132 24.98 19.18 7.27
C LEU A 132 23.63 18.57 7.70
N TRP A 133 23.10 19.04 8.84
CA TRP A 133 21.79 18.65 9.35
C TRP A 133 20.63 19.14 8.46
N GLY A 134 20.68 20.40 8.04
CA GLY A 134 19.66 21.01 7.17
C GLY A 134 19.77 20.60 5.70
N GLU A 135 20.95 20.25 5.24
CA GLU A 135 21.18 19.92 3.83
C GLU A 135 20.87 18.45 3.51
N LEU A 136 21.17 17.51 4.43
CA LEU A 136 21.06 16.07 4.15
C LEU A 136 20.06 15.35 5.06
N ILE A 137 20.17 15.51 6.38
CA ILE A 137 19.44 14.65 7.33
C ILE A 137 17.95 15.02 7.39
N ILE A 138 17.63 16.31 7.50
CA ILE A 138 16.24 16.78 7.55
C ILE A 138 15.47 16.41 6.28
N PRO A 139 15.94 16.72 5.05
CA PRO A 139 15.21 16.33 3.85
C PRO A 139 15.12 14.79 3.71
N TRP A 140 16.17 14.05 4.07
CA TRP A 140 16.10 12.59 4.10
C TRP A 140 15.02 12.07 5.05
N LEU A 141 14.89 12.65 6.25
CA LEU A 141 13.86 12.28 7.22
C LEU A 141 12.45 12.66 6.73
N LEU A 142 12.30 13.86 6.14
CA LEU A 142 11.04 14.33 5.56
C LEU A 142 10.55 13.41 4.44
N THR A 143 11.46 12.81 3.65
CA THR A 143 11.09 11.83 2.61
C THR A 143 10.63 10.49 3.17
N GLN A 144 10.92 10.15 4.43
CA GLN A 144 10.50 8.86 5.01
C GLN A 144 8.98 8.79 5.16
N LEU A 145 8.31 9.89 5.57
CA LEU A 145 6.86 9.93 5.73
C LEU A 145 6.08 9.59 4.44
N PRO A 146 6.27 10.30 3.31
CA PRO A 146 5.61 9.93 2.06
C PRO A 146 6.03 8.53 1.59
N ALA A 147 7.28 8.10 1.84
CA ALA A 147 7.73 6.74 1.53
C ALA A 147 6.99 5.66 2.34
N THR A 148 6.58 5.91 3.59
CA THR A 148 5.79 4.95 4.38
C THR A 148 4.42 4.69 3.73
N LEU A 149 3.71 5.75 3.39
CA LEU A 149 2.36 5.70 2.83
C LEU A 149 2.39 5.10 1.42
N LEU A 150 3.39 5.45 0.62
CA LEU A 150 3.62 4.85 -0.69
C LEU A 150 3.90 3.36 -0.56
N THR A 151 4.78 2.96 0.35
CA THR A 151 5.09 1.54 0.56
C THR A 151 3.85 0.76 1.00
N ALA A 152 3.03 1.33 1.88
CA ALA A 152 1.77 0.73 2.30
C ALA A 152 0.80 0.56 1.10
N ALA A 153 0.63 1.60 0.28
CA ALA A 153 -0.20 1.54 -0.93
C ALA A 153 0.29 0.47 -1.91
N VAL A 154 1.60 0.42 -2.18
CA VAL A 154 2.23 -0.59 -3.04
C VAL A 154 2.03 -1.98 -2.46
N CYS A 155 2.21 -2.18 -1.15
CA CYS A 155 1.90 -3.45 -0.50
C CYS A 155 0.45 -3.86 -0.72
N GLY A 156 -0.51 -2.93 -0.58
CA GLY A 156 -1.92 -3.17 -0.89
C GLY A 156 -2.15 -3.71 -2.31
N VAL A 157 -1.53 -3.07 -3.31
CA VAL A 157 -1.59 -3.50 -4.72
C VAL A 157 -0.94 -4.87 -4.92
N LEU A 158 0.28 -5.06 -4.40
CA LEU A 158 1.05 -6.30 -4.52
C LEU A 158 0.41 -7.50 -3.80
N GLU A 159 -0.33 -7.24 -2.73
CA GLU A 159 -1.10 -8.22 -1.96
C GLU A 159 -2.47 -8.53 -2.60
N GLY A 160 -2.76 -7.93 -3.76
CA GLY A 160 -3.94 -8.21 -4.57
C GLY A 160 -5.23 -7.55 -4.08
N TRP A 161 -5.14 -6.53 -3.22
CA TRP A 161 -6.34 -5.85 -2.70
C TRP A 161 -7.13 -5.10 -3.77
N LEU A 162 -6.53 -4.74 -4.91
CA LEU A 162 -7.25 -4.12 -6.03
C LEU A 162 -8.42 -4.96 -6.57
N ALA A 163 -8.35 -6.29 -6.44
CA ALA A 163 -9.45 -7.16 -6.85
C ALA A 163 -10.60 -7.21 -5.84
N VAL A 164 -10.41 -6.64 -4.64
CA VAL A 164 -11.46 -6.52 -3.64
C VAL A 164 -12.26 -5.26 -3.94
N GLU A 165 -13.56 -5.43 -4.11
CA GLU A 165 -14.50 -4.33 -4.31
C GLU A 165 -14.45 -3.34 -3.13
N GLY A 166 -14.31 -2.05 -3.45
CA GLY A 166 -14.14 -0.96 -2.49
C GLY A 166 -12.68 -0.57 -2.23
N SER A 167 -11.71 -1.37 -2.65
CA SER A 167 -10.28 -1.02 -2.50
C SER A 167 -9.86 0.20 -3.33
N SER A 168 -10.61 0.51 -4.39
CA SER A 168 -10.42 1.66 -5.27
C SER A 168 -11.21 2.89 -4.82
N ASP A 169 -11.98 2.78 -3.73
CA ASP A 169 -12.70 3.90 -3.16
C ASP A 169 -11.77 4.71 -2.25
N TRP A 170 -12.06 6.00 -2.09
CA TRP A 170 -11.25 6.90 -1.26
C TRP A 170 -11.12 6.39 0.18
N TRP A 171 -12.23 5.94 0.78
CA TRP A 171 -12.23 5.35 2.12
C TRP A 171 -13.36 4.33 2.26
N PRO A 172 -13.09 3.02 2.12
CA PRO A 172 -14.11 1.98 2.13
C PRO A 172 -14.52 1.63 3.57
N LEU A 173 -15.41 2.44 4.14
CA LEU A 173 -16.03 2.15 5.44
C LEU A 173 -16.96 0.95 5.32
N THR A 174 -16.94 0.10 6.34
CA THR A 174 -17.99 -0.92 6.49
C THR A 174 -19.32 -0.20 6.72
N PRO A 175 -20.34 -0.38 5.85
CA PRO A 175 -21.64 0.23 6.06
C PRO A 175 -22.16 -0.16 7.44
N GLN A 176 -22.66 0.82 8.21
CA GLN A 176 -23.44 0.48 9.40
C GLN A 176 -24.70 -0.22 8.91
N ALA A 177 -25.08 -1.32 9.55
CA ALA A 177 -26.36 -1.94 9.26
C ALA A 177 -27.44 -0.87 9.46
N VAL A 178 -28.21 -0.58 8.41
CA VAL A 178 -29.52 0.01 8.61
C VAL A 178 -30.24 -1.02 9.46
N GLU A 179 -30.65 -0.62 10.66
CA GLU A 179 -31.57 -1.41 11.48
C GLU A 179 -32.79 -1.63 10.60
N VAL A 180 -32.85 -2.81 9.99
CA VAL A 180 -34.04 -3.23 9.29
C VAL A 180 -35.02 -3.46 10.41
N ASP A 181 -35.99 -2.57 10.51
CA ASP A 181 -37.12 -2.73 11.38
C ASP A 181 -37.85 -4.00 10.91
N ASP A 182 -37.50 -5.13 11.52
CA ASP A 182 -38.07 -6.44 11.19
C ASP A 182 -39.60 -6.41 11.40
N ASP A 183 -40.11 -5.49 12.23
CA ASP A 183 -41.53 -5.20 12.42
C ASP A 183 -42.19 -4.57 11.17
N LEU A 184 -41.43 -3.78 10.39
CA LEU A 184 -41.90 -3.16 9.15
C LEU A 184 -41.95 -4.15 7.98
N ILE A 185 -41.06 -5.15 7.94
CA ILE A 185 -40.96 -6.12 6.85
C ILE A 185 -41.85 -7.35 7.06
N LEU A 186 -42.01 -7.82 8.30
CA LEU A 186 -42.79 -9.04 8.58
C LEU A 186 -44.28 -8.76 8.83
N GLY A 187 -44.68 -7.50 8.95
CA GLY A 187 -45.99 -7.15 9.51
C GLY A 187 -46.12 -7.64 10.96
N PRO A 188 -47.15 -7.23 11.72
CA PRO A 188 -47.26 -7.56 13.13
C PRO A 188 -47.61 -9.05 13.31
N THR A 189 -46.61 -9.93 13.21
CA THR A 189 -46.71 -11.32 13.62
C THR A 189 -46.35 -11.42 15.08
N LEU A 190 -47.28 -10.92 15.91
CA LEU A 190 -47.29 -11.00 17.38
C LEU A 190 -46.65 -12.28 17.93
N PRO A 191 -45.47 -12.22 18.57
CA PRO A 191 -45.19 -13.05 19.73
C PRO A 191 -45.54 -12.21 20.97
N ILE A 192 -46.37 -12.76 21.84
CA ILE A 192 -46.87 -12.12 23.07
C ILE A 192 -45.73 -11.42 23.82
N THR A 193 -45.73 -10.08 23.83
CA THR A 193 -44.90 -9.26 24.72
C THR A 193 -45.51 -9.36 26.11
N THR A 194 -45.00 -10.25 26.96
CA THR A 194 -45.39 -10.24 28.37
C THR A 194 -44.83 -8.98 29.02
N VAL A 195 -45.65 -8.29 29.82
CA VAL A 195 -45.37 -7.02 30.55
C VAL A 195 -44.11 -7.08 31.45
N LEU A 196 -43.48 -8.24 31.57
CA LEU A 196 -42.25 -8.48 32.34
C LEU A 196 -40.96 -8.45 31.50
N ASP A 197 -41.04 -8.32 30.18
CA ASP A 197 -39.83 -8.22 29.37
C ASP A 197 -39.17 -6.84 29.57
N PRO A 198 -37.86 -6.79 29.88
CA PRO A 198 -37.14 -5.52 29.95
C PRO A 198 -37.20 -4.85 28.58
N LEU A 199 -37.38 -3.51 28.59
CA LEU A 199 -37.32 -2.67 27.40
C LEU A 199 -36.07 -3.07 26.59
N PRO A 200 -36.17 -3.33 25.27
CA PRO A 200 -34.99 -3.67 24.48
C PRO A 200 -33.97 -2.56 24.68
N GLU A 201 -32.81 -2.88 25.28
CA GLU A 201 -31.71 -1.93 25.27
C GLU A 201 -31.40 -1.62 23.79
N PRO A 202 -31.15 -0.35 23.41
CA PRO A 202 -30.76 -0.02 22.06
C PRO A 202 -29.54 -0.87 21.72
N GLY A 203 -29.76 -1.90 20.90
CA GLY A 203 -28.74 -2.87 20.57
C GLY A 203 -27.56 -2.12 20.00
N SER A 204 -26.36 -2.37 20.51
CA SER A 204 -25.15 -1.79 19.93
C SER A 204 -25.17 -2.05 18.42
N ALA A 205 -25.18 -0.98 17.61
CA ALA A 205 -25.35 -1.05 16.16
C ALA A 205 -24.56 -2.23 15.56
N ARG A 206 -25.27 -3.31 15.24
CA ARG A 206 -24.64 -4.58 14.89
C ARG A 206 -24.10 -4.47 13.47
N ARG A 207 -22.79 -4.28 13.34
CA ARG A 207 -22.13 -4.30 12.02
C ARG A 207 -22.27 -5.69 11.42
N ILE A 208 -23.07 -5.79 10.36
CA ILE A 208 -23.31 -7.04 9.66
C ILE A 208 -22.03 -7.44 8.91
N PRO A 209 -21.58 -8.71 9.01
CA PRO A 209 -20.46 -9.18 8.22
C PRO A 209 -20.76 -9.09 6.71
N PRO A 210 -19.76 -8.83 5.87
CA PRO A 210 -19.92 -8.62 4.43
C PRO A 210 -20.50 -9.82 3.65
N SER A 211 -20.83 -10.93 4.32
CA SER A 211 -21.36 -12.18 3.78
C SER A 211 -22.85 -12.18 3.45
N LEU A 212 -23.63 -11.19 3.90
CA LEU A 212 -25.09 -11.17 3.68
C LEU A 212 -25.52 -10.51 2.36
N HIS A 213 -24.64 -9.77 1.69
CA HIS A 213 -24.96 -9.17 0.39
C HIS A 213 -24.59 -10.10 -0.76
N ALA A 214 -25.65 -10.66 -1.36
CA ALA A 214 -25.84 -11.03 -2.76
C ALA A 214 -24.56 -11.31 -3.59
N ARG A 215 -24.48 -12.54 -4.12
CA ARG A 215 -23.66 -13.01 -5.24
C ARG A 215 -23.00 -11.87 -6.03
N ARG A 216 -21.80 -11.45 -5.60
CA ARG A 216 -21.09 -10.31 -6.19
C ARG A 216 -20.70 -10.61 -7.63
N ARG A 217 -20.93 -9.66 -8.54
CA ARG A 217 -20.37 -9.70 -9.90
C ARG A 217 -18.85 -9.69 -9.78
N THR A 218 -18.21 -10.72 -10.31
CA THR A 218 -16.76 -10.78 -10.53
C THR A 218 -16.53 -10.62 -12.03
N PRO A 219 -15.61 -9.75 -12.48
CA PRO A 219 -14.75 -8.85 -11.70
C PRO A 219 -15.45 -7.54 -11.25
N PRO A 220 -15.09 -6.96 -10.08
CA PRO A 220 -15.61 -5.68 -9.64
C PRO A 220 -15.08 -4.51 -10.50
N PRO A 221 -15.83 -3.41 -10.65
CA PRO A 221 -15.36 -2.22 -11.35
C PRO A 221 -14.22 -1.55 -10.57
N ILE A 222 -13.06 -1.40 -11.20
CA ILE A 222 -11.90 -0.71 -10.63
C ILE A 222 -11.99 0.77 -11.00
N HIS A 223 -12.05 1.64 -9.99
CA HIS A 223 -12.02 3.08 -10.18
C HIS A 223 -10.56 3.55 -10.34
N TRP A 224 -10.09 3.61 -11.58
CA TRP A 224 -8.70 3.97 -11.90
C TRP A 224 -8.37 5.44 -11.69
N VAL A 225 -9.35 6.34 -11.85
CA VAL A 225 -9.15 7.80 -11.77
C VAL A 225 -8.43 8.25 -10.49
N PRO A 226 -8.88 7.91 -9.27
CA PRO A 226 -8.22 8.37 -8.05
C PRO A 226 -6.82 7.77 -7.86
N ILE A 227 -6.59 6.55 -8.37
CA ILE A 227 -5.29 5.86 -8.33
C ILE A 227 -4.29 6.53 -9.27
N LEU A 228 -4.70 6.75 -10.53
CA LEU A 228 -3.88 7.41 -11.55
C LEU A 228 -3.59 8.86 -11.16
N GLY A 229 -4.57 9.58 -10.59
CA GLY A 229 -4.37 10.93 -10.09
C GLY A 229 -3.32 11.00 -8.99
N GLY A 230 -3.44 10.18 -7.94
CA GLY A 230 -2.48 10.18 -6.84
C GLY A 230 -1.08 9.75 -7.27
N THR A 231 -0.96 8.73 -8.12
CA THR A 231 0.32 8.28 -8.66
C THR A 231 0.99 9.33 -9.54
N ALA A 232 0.23 10.02 -10.40
CA ALA A 232 0.77 11.09 -11.25
C ALA A 232 1.32 12.25 -10.42
N VAL A 233 0.64 12.67 -9.35
CA VAL A 233 1.10 13.75 -8.46
C VAL A 233 2.40 13.36 -7.74
N ILE A 234 2.47 12.15 -7.17
CA ILE A 234 3.70 11.67 -6.52
C ILE A 234 4.84 11.56 -7.53
N ALA A 235 4.58 11.05 -8.73
CA ALA A 235 5.56 10.95 -9.79
C ALA A 235 6.11 12.34 -10.15
N ALA A 236 5.24 13.34 -10.32
CA ALA A 236 5.66 14.72 -10.60
C ALA A 236 6.54 15.29 -9.48
N ILE A 237 6.14 15.14 -8.21
CA ILE A 237 6.93 15.61 -7.06
C ILE A 237 8.29 14.90 -6.98
N SER A 238 8.31 13.58 -7.15
CA SER A 238 9.55 12.79 -7.10
C SER A 238 10.51 13.12 -8.25
N ILE A 239 9.99 13.31 -9.47
CA ILE A 239 10.78 13.76 -10.63
C ILE A 239 11.37 15.15 -10.37
N TRP A 240 10.57 16.09 -9.85
CA TRP A 240 11.04 17.42 -9.47
C TRP A 240 12.17 17.35 -8.45
N CYS A 241 11.98 16.61 -7.35
CA CYS A 241 13.02 16.42 -6.33
C CYS A 241 14.29 15.78 -6.91
N LEU A 242 14.16 14.82 -7.82
CA LEU A 242 15.28 14.19 -8.49
C LEU A 242 16.04 15.18 -9.39
N ILE A 243 15.34 16.04 -10.14
CA ILE A 243 15.96 17.10 -10.94
C ILE A 243 16.72 18.08 -10.05
N CYS A 244 16.14 18.51 -8.92
CA CYS A 244 16.82 19.38 -7.97
C CYS A 244 18.09 18.73 -7.40
N ALA A 245 18.02 17.47 -6.98
CA ALA A 245 19.16 16.74 -6.44
C ALA A 245 20.30 16.59 -7.47
N ILE A 246 19.97 16.25 -8.71
CA ILE A 246 20.93 16.18 -9.81
C ILE A 246 21.55 17.56 -10.07
N SER A 247 20.75 18.62 -10.08
CA SER A 247 21.23 19.98 -10.33
C SER A 247 22.22 20.46 -9.27
N VAL A 248 22.00 20.11 -8.00
CA VAL A 248 22.96 20.40 -6.91
C VAL A 248 24.25 19.59 -7.09
N LEU A 249 24.14 18.30 -7.42
CA LEU A 249 25.29 17.41 -7.58
C LEU A 249 26.20 17.82 -8.75
N PHE A 250 25.63 18.25 -9.88
CA PHE A 250 26.38 18.63 -11.09
C PHE A 250 26.66 20.14 -11.21
N GLY A 251 25.90 20.99 -10.51
CA GLY A 251 26.00 22.46 -10.58
C GLY A 251 27.22 23.05 -9.87
N SER A 252 27.87 22.30 -8.98
CA SER A 252 29.08 22.74 -8.26
C SER A 252 30.30 22.95 -9.17
N THR A 253 30.34 22.34 -10.36
CA THR A 253 31.52 22.36 -11.25
C THR A 253 31.81 23.74 -11.85
N ASN A 254 30.80 24.61 -11.95
CA ASN A 254 30.96 25.93 -12.58
C ASN A 254 31.43 27.03 -11.61
N GLN A 255 31.17 26.90 -10.30
CA GLN A 255 31.57 27.92 -9.32
C GLN A 255 33.08 27.94 -9.04
N HIS A 256 33.78 26.84 -9.27
CA HIS A 256 35.22 26.76 -9.02
C HIS A 256 36.06 27.40 -10.13
N LEU A 257 35.51 27.54 -11.34
CA LEU A 257 36.18 28.18 -12.49
C LEU A 257 36.02 29.71 -12.47
N ASP A 258 34.86 30.22 -12.02
CA ASP A 258 34.61 31.67 -11.94
C ASP A 258 35.40 32.36 -10.81
N THR A 259 35.67 31.65 -9.73
CA THR A 259 36.49 32.15 -8.60
C THR A 259 37.98 32.25 -8.94
N VAL A 260 38.49 31.42 -9.85
CA VAL A 260 39.88 31.50 -10.32
C VAL A 260 40.06 32.61 -11.36
N SER A 261 39.08 32.78 -12.26
CA SER A 261 39.08 33.85 -13.26
C SER A 261 39.05 35.24 -12.60
N SER A 262 38.11 35.51 -11.69
CA SER A 262 37.97 36.82 -11.02
C SER A 262 39.17 37.21 -10.14
N ARG A 263 39.89 36.24 -9.57
CA ARG A 263 41.10 36.50 -8.78
C ARG A 263 42.30 36.86 -9.67
N SER A 264 42.37 36.29 -10.88
CA SER A 264 43.42 36.61 -11.85
C SER A 264 43.26 38.02 -12.44
N THR A 265 42.01 38.44 -12.73
CA THR A 265 41.73 39.77 -13.30
C THR A 265 41.92 40.89 -12.29
N SER A 266 41.61 40.65 -11.00
CA SER A 266 41.83 41.64 -9.94
C SER A 266 43.31 41.82 -9.60
N MET A 267 44.15 40.79 -9.71
CA MET A 267 45.59 40.94 -9.51
C MET A 267 46.30 41.72 -10.63
N GLN A 268 45.79 41.69 -11.87
CA GLN A 268 46.35 42.48 -12.97
C GLN A 268 45.99 43.97 -12.93
N LEU A 269 44.88 44.34 -12.27
CA LEU A 269 44.44 45.74 -12.15
C LEU A 269 45.17 46.54 -11.06
N PHE A 270 45.90 45.87 -10.15
CA PHE A 270 46.73 46.52 -9.12
C PHE A 270 48.22 46.54 -9.44
N ALA A 271 48.63 46.09 -10.64
CA ALA A 271 50.02 46.01 -11.07
C ALA A 271 50.41 47.00 -12.20
N ASN A 272 49.54 47.95 -12.54
CA ASN A 272 49.83 49.05 -13.47
C ASN A 272 49.71 50.41 -12.79
#